data_AF-A0A382TVY8-F1
#
_entry.id   AF-A0A382TVY8-F1
#
_cell.length_a   1.000
_cell.length_b   1.000
_cell.length_c   1.000
_cell.angle_alpha   90.00
_cell.angle_beta   90.00
_cell.angle_gamma   90.00
#
_symmetry.space_group_name_H-M   'P 1'
#
loop_
_entity.id
_entity.type
_entity.pdbx_description
1 polymer ?
#
loop_
_entity_poly.entity_id
_entity_poly.type
_entity_poly.pdbx_seq_one_letter_code
_entity_poly.pdbx_strand_id
1 'polypeptide(L)'
;MSDSNDIQNIHKRYTLTLFNPSSFYVSLTASIAIACIISFLSFNNYIQNYEILYHLPAVVAVLLATQYLDSRFTKHKEYSKSLHMSFFGNALWLITIVGGIIGSAILSKELSLFYIAVGMFIFSSFRIGIMTTTLGVDLKKSCVLCFVQPLAMFFLLIPIDMWSVLYNVETLAFGIVFLVVAVVWSYVTNRTGLPMIKSTHKLLQAYLQSVSRNDPRDMESIILETSKPSSISTSQIRFSTND
;
A
#
# COMPACT_ATOMS: atom_id res chain seq x y z
N MET A 1 43.93 -22.50 3.86
CA MET A 1 42.70 -22.56 4.67
C MET A 1 42.06 -21.16 4.74
N SER A 2 41.91 -20.51 3.59
CA SER A 2 41.52 -19.09 3.43
C SER A 2 40.30 -18.89 2.51
N ASP A 3 40.03 -19.83 1.60
CA ASP A 3 39.12 -19.60 0.47
C ASP A 3 37.63 -19.54 0.85
N SER A 4 37.24 -20.12 1.99
CA SER A 4 35.84 -20.09 2.47
C SER A 4 35.40 -18.68 2.91
N ASN A 5 36.33 -17.89 3.47
CA ASN A 5 36.02 -16.53 3.93
C ASN A 5 35.83 -15.54 2.77
N ASP A 6 36.52 -15.75 1.65
CA ASP A 6 36.40 -14.86 0.50
C ASP A 6 35.07 -15.04 -0.24
N ILE A 7 34.59 -16.28 -0.36
CA ILE A 7 33.27 -16.58 -0.93
C ILE A 7 32.15 -16.02 -0.04
N GLN A 8 32.27 -16.17 1.28
CA GLN A 8 31.30 -15.57 2.22
C GLN A 8 31.31 -14.03 2.16
N ASN A 9 32.47 -13.40 2.01
CA ASN A 9 32.59 -11.94 1.88
C ASN A 9 31.95 -11.41 0.59
N ILE A 10 32.05 -12.14 -0.52
CA ILE A 10 31.38 -11.78 -1.78
C ILE A 10 29.85 -11.86 -1.62
N HIS A 11 29.32 -12.93 -1.02
CA HIS A 11 27.89 -13.02 -0.72
C HIS A 11 27.42 -11.94 0.26
N LYS A 12 28.21 -11.60 1.29
CA LYS A 12 27.93 -10.49 2.23
C LYS A 12 27.87 -9.13 1.53
N ARG A 13 28.76 -8.90 0.56
CA ARG A 13 28.82 -7.65 -0.22
C ARG A 13 27.57 -7.45 -1.07
N TYR A 14 26.99 -8.53 -1.60
CA TYR A 14 25.72 -8.52 -2.31
C TYR A 14 24.48 -8.69 -1.40
N THR A 15 24.65 -8.93 -0.11
CA THR A 15 23.53 -9.01 0.84
C THR A 15 22.90 -7.63 1.07
N LEU A 16 23.71 -6.56 1.00
CA LEU A 16 23.22 -5.18 1.02
C LEU A 16 22.45 -4.80 -0.27
N THR A 17 22.73 -5.43 -1.41
CA THR A 17 21.90 -5.29 -2.62
C THR A 17 20.67 -6.20 -2.63
N LEU A 18 20.61 -7.20 -1.74
CA LEU A 18 19.41 -7.99 -1.42
C LEU A 18 18.45 -7.27 -0.46
N PHE A 19 18.86 -6.16 0.17
CA PHE A 19 17.94 -5.15 0.73
C PHE A 19 17.22 -4.44 -0.43
N ASN A 20 16.39 -5.20 -1.12
CA ASN A 20 15.44 -4.65 -2.06
C ASN A 20 14.39 -3.88 -1.23
N PRO A 21 14.11 -2.60 -1.50
CA PRO A 21 12.97 -1.90 -0.92
C PRO A 21 11.65 -2.66 -1.11
N SER A 22 11.58 -3.53 -2.12
CA SER A 22 10.46 -4.45 -2.37
C SER A 22 10.48 -5.73 -1.52
N SER A 23 11.43 -5.92 -0.61
CA SER A 23 11.55 -7.12 0.21
C SER A 23 10.48 -7.16 1.29
N PHE A 24 9.87 -8.35 1.43
CA PHE A 24 8.87 -8.65 2.42
C PHE A 24 9.28 -8.27 3.85
N TYR A 25 10.51 -8.63 4.26
CA TYR A 25 11.01 -8.41 5.62
C TYR A 25 11.23 -6.93 5.93
N VAL A 26 11.63 -6.14 4.92
CA VAL A 26 11.87 -4.71 5.07
C VAL A 26 10.55 -4.00 5.34
N SER A 27 9.52 -4.29 4.55
CA SER A 27 8.21 -3.63 4.74
C SER A 27 7.51 -4.09 6.00
N LEU A 28 7.66 -5.35 6.40
CA LEU A 28 7.15 -5.82 7.69
C LEU A 28 7.81 -5.08 8.85
N THR A 29 9.15 -5.13 8.94
CA THR A 29 9.89 -4.49 10.05
C THR A 29 9.69 -2.99 10.07
N ALA A 30 9.70 -2.32 8.91
CA ALA A 30 9.44 -0.89 8.82
C ALA A 30 8.00 -0.53 9.22
N SER A 31 7.00 -1.33 8.81
CA SER A 31 5.60 -1.09 9.20
C SER A 31 5.38 -1.20 10.72
N ILE A 32 6.03 -2.19 11.36
CA ILE A 32 5.99 -2.37 12.83
C ILE A 32 6.69 -1.19 13.50
N ALA A 33 7.89 -0.82 13.05
CA ALA A 33 8.64 0.30 13.61
C ALA A 33 7.84 1.60 13.53
N ILE A 34 7.22 1.89 12.38
CA ILE A 34 6.38 3.08 12.21
C ILE A 34 5.16 3.03 13.13
N ALA A 35 4.48 1.88 13.25
CA ALA A 35 3.33 1.77 14.16
C ALA A 35 3.73 1.99 15.62
N CYS A 36 4.90 1.50 16.04
CA CYS A 36 5.45 1.79 17.36
C CYS A 36 5.73 3.30 17.55
N ILE A 37 6.31 3.96 16.53
CA ILE A 37 6.57 5.41 16.58
C ILE A 37 5.26 6.21 16.64
N ILE A 38 4.26 5.86 15.80
CA ILE A 38 2.93 6.46 15.84
C ILE A 38 2.32 6.33 17.24
N SER A 39 2.42 5.12 17.82
CA SER A 39 1.89 4.85 19.15
C SER A 39 2.59 5.72 20.21
N PHE A 40 3.93 5.72 20.18
CA PHE A 40 4.73 6.52 21.09
C PHE A 40 4.44 8.03 20.97
N LEU A 41 4.38 8.57 19.76
CA LEU A 41 4.10 9.99 19.55
C LEU A 41 2.69 10.37 20.01
N SER A 42 1.70 9.52 19.74
CA SER A 42 0.30 9.77 20.10
C SER A 42 0.11 9.78 21.62
N PHE A 43 0.67 8.81 22.33
CA PHE A 43 0.58 8.76 23.80
C PHE A 43 1.33 9.90 24.48
N ASN A 44 2.56 10.22 24.06
CA ASN A 44 3.36 11.26 24.72
C ASN A 44 2.87 12.68 24.45
N ASN A 45 2.35 12.96 23.25
CA ASN A 45 2.00 14.33 22.86
C ASN A 45 0.51 14.63 23.00
N TYR A 46 -0.37 13.66 22.72
CA TYR A 46 -1.80 13.94 22.56
C TYR A 46 -2.68 13.36 23.67
N ILE A 47 -2.32 12.23 24.27
CA ILE A 47 -3.18 11.51 25.24
C ILE A 47 -2.69 11.68 26.68
N GLN A 48 -1.37 11.74 26.92
CA GLN A 48 -0.74 11.89 28.24
C GLN A 48 -1.12 10.80 29.27
N ASN A 49 -1.39 9.56 28.82
CA ASN A 49 -1.69 8.42 29.70
C ASN A 49 -0.61 7.33 29.67
N TYR A 50 -0.38 6.67 30.82
CA TYR A 50 0.67 5.66 31.03
C TYR A 50 0.33 4.23 30.54
N GLU A 51 -0.81 4.04 29.88
CA GLU A 51 -1.26 2.70 29.43
C GLU A 51 -0.63 2.22 28.10
N ILE A 52 0.41 2.92 27.60
CA ILE A 52 1.10 2.59 26.35
C ILE A 52 1.55 1.13 26.26
N LEU A 53 1.85 0.49 27.40
CA LEU A 53 2.27 -0.91 27.49
C LEU A 53 1.21 -1.91 27.00
N TYR A 54 -0.08 -1.59 27.10
CA TYR A 54 -1.16 -2.44 26.60
C TYR A 54 -1.55 -2.07 25.16
N HIS A 55 -1.57 -0.78 24.85
CA HIS A 55 -1.99 -0.29 23.54
C HIS A 55 -0.97 -0.57 22.44
N LEU A 56 0.34 -0.44 22.71
CA LEU A 56 1.38 -0.66 21.69
C LEU A 56 1.37 -2.11 21.15
N PRO A 57 1.41 -3.16 22.00
CA PRO A 57 1.31 -4.54 21.51
C PRO A 57 -0.01 -4.80 20.79
N ALA A 58 -1.13 -4.21 21.24
CA ALA A 58 -2.43 -4.37 20.59
C ALA A 58 -2.46 -3.75 19.18
N VAL A 59 -1.93 -2.54 19.01
CA VAL A 59 -1.82 -1.87 17.71
C VAL A 59 -0.95 -2.69 16.75
N VAL A 60 0.18 -3.21 17.22
CA VAL A 60 1.05 -4.09 16.41
C VAL A 60 0.33 -5.40 16.05
N ALA A 61 -0.38 -6.02 16.98
CA ALA A 61 -1.13 -7.25 16.72
C ALA A 61 -2.22 -7.03 15.65
N VAL A 62 -2.97 -5.93 15.73
CA VAL A 62 -3.98 -5.57 14.72
C VAL A 62 -3.35 -5.21 13.39
N LEU A 63 -2.22 -4.52 13.37
CA LEU A 63 -1.45 -4.27 12.14
C LEU A 63 -1.14 -5.59 11.42
N LEU A 64 -0.57 -6.56 12.13
CA LEU A 64 -0.20 -7.86 11.55
C LEU A 64 -1.43 -8.65 11.10
N ALA A 65 -2.48 -8.68 11.92
CA ALA A 65 -3.73 -9.36 11.59
C ALA A 65 -4.37 -8.79 10.32
N THR A 66 -4.41 -7.46 10.21
CA THR A 66 -5.03 -6.78 9.06
C THR A 66 -4.17 -6.89 7.79
N GLN A 67 -2.84 -6.82 7.89
CA GLN A 67 -1.94 -7.10 6.77
C GLN A 67 -2.13 -8.51 6.21
N TYR A 68 -2.35 -9.49 7.10
CA TYR A 68 -2.66 -10.86 6.72
C TYR A 68 -4.04 -10.95 6.05
N LEU A 69 -5.08 -10.33 6.62
CA LEU A 69 -6.43 -10.31 6.06
C LEU A 69 -6.44 -9.70 4.65
N ASP A 70 -5.79 -8.55 4.47
CA ASP A 70 -5.66 -7.88 3.17
C ASP A 70 -5.09 -8.81 2.10
N SER A 71 -4.07 -9.61 2.45
CA SER A 71 -3.46 -10.56 1.53
C SER A 71 -4.50 -11.51 0.93
N ARG A 72 -5.52 -11.91 1.69
CA ARG A 72 -6.57 -12.86 1.25
C ARG A 72 -7.54 -12.23 0.24
N PHE A 73 -7.69 -10.91 0.25
CA PHE A 73 -8.57 -10.17 -0.65
C PHE A 73 -7.90 -9.74 -1.95
N THR A 74 -6.56 -9.80 -2.03
CA THR A 74 -5.85 -9.51 -3.28
C THR A 74 -6.04 -10.63 -4.32
N LYS A 75 -6.19 -10.26 -5.61
CA LYS A 75 -6.50 -11.18 -6.72
C LYS A 75 -5.58 -12.40 -6.78
N HIS A 76 -4.31 -12.25 -6.37
CA HIS A 76 -3.29 -13.30 -6.43
C HIS A 76 -2.70 -13.69 -5.07
N LYS A 77 -3.35 -13.29 -3.97
CA LYS A 77 -2.95 -13.57 -2.59
C LYS A 77 -1.51 -13.14 -2.26
N GLU A 78 -1.10 -11.99 -2.77
CA GLU A 78 0.28 -11.51 -2.67
C GLU A 78 0.53 -10.78 -1.36
N TYR A 79 1.05 -11.52 -0.38
CA TYR A 79 1.29 -10.99 0.95
C TYR A 79 2.29 -9.83 0.96
N SER A 80 3.37 -9.91 0.16
CA SER A 80 4.37 -8.84 0.07
C SER A 80 3.78 -7.49 -0.36
N LYS A 81 2.87 -7.48 -1.36
CA LYS A 81 2.27 -6.22 -1.83
C LYS A 81 1.29 -5.62 -0.81
N SER A 82 0.59 -6.47 -0.06
CA SER A 82 -0.22 -6.03 1.08
C SER A 82 0.63 -5.30 2.14
N LEU A 83 1.81 -5.85 2.45
CA LEU A 83 2.75 -5.24 3.39
C LEU A 83 3.29 -3.89 2.92
N HIS A 84 3.68 -3.78 1.65
CA HIS A 84 4.10 -2.50 1.07
C HIS A 84 3.02 -1.44 1.18
N MET A 85 1.78 -1.78 0.82
CA MET A 85 0.64 -0.87 0.93
C MET A 85 0.42 -0.42 2.38
N SER A 86 0.47 -1.34 3.34
CA SER A 86 0.37 -1.01 4.76
C SER A 86 1.53 -0.15 5.25
N PHE A 87 2.76 -0.44 4.84
CA PHE A 87 3.95 0.33 5.20
C PHE A 87 3.83 1.78 4.73
N PHE A 88 3.55 2.01 3.44
CA PHE A 88 3.42 3.36 2.89
C PHE A 88 2.27 4.13 3.54
N GLY A 89 1.15 3.46 3.78
CA GLY A 89 0.02 4.08 4.44
C GLY A 89 0.29 4.48 5.89
N ASN A 90 0.98 3.62 6.66
CA ASN A 90 1.46 3.96 8.00
C ASN A 90 2.48 5.11 7.95
N ALA A 91 3.37 5.16 6.96
CA ALA A 91 4.31 6.24 6.78
C ALA A 91 3.60 7.59 6.54
N LEU A 92 2.56 7.61 5.70
CA LEU A 92 1.73 8.80 5.49
C LEU A 92 1.05 9.24 6.78
N TRP A 93 0.53 8.30 7.56
CA TRP A 93 -0.07 8.61 8.86
C TRP A 93 0.95 9.17 9.86
N LEU A 94 2.18 8.63 9.88
CA LEU A 94 3.24 9.19 10.71
C LEU A 94 3.58 10.62 10.30
N ILE A 95 3.69 10.90 8.99
CA ILE A 95 3.99 12.23 8.47
C ILE A 95 2.93 13.24 8.92
N THR A 96 1.65 12.89 8.91
CA THR A 96 0.59 13.82 9.35
C THR A 96 0.65 14.09 10.84
N ILE A 97 0.98 13.09 11.67
CA ILE A 97 1.15 13.26 13.12
C ILE A 97 2.34 14.15 13.42
N VAL A 98 3.49 13.88 12.79
CA VAL A 98 4.71 14.69 12.94
C VAL A 98 4.48 16.11 12.43
N GLY A 99 3.82 16.27 11.27
CA GLY A 99 3.43 17.56 10.72
C GLY A 99 2.49 18.33 11.66
N GLY A 100 1.57 17.63 12.33
CA GLY A 100 0.74 18.19 13.39
C GLY A 100 1.55 18.73 14.57
N ILE A 101 2.50 17.93 15.08
CA ILE A 101 3.38 18.34 16.19
C ILE A 101 4.22 19.57 15.82
N ILE A 102 4.90 19.50 14.68
CA ILE A 102 5.74 20.60 14.18
C ILE A 102 4.90 21.85 13.92
N GLY A 103 3.74 21.70 13.27
CA GLY A 103 2.81 22.80 13.01
C GLY A 103 2.29 23.45 14.29
N SER A 104 1.93 22.64 15.29
CA SER A 104 1.50 23.13 16.60
C SER A 104 2.61 23.91 17.31
N ALA A 105 3.84 23.42 17.26
CA ALA A 105 5.00 24.08 17.85
C ALA A 105 5.32 25.42 17.19
N ILE A 106 5.27 25.49 15.86
CA ILE A 106 5.54 26.74 15.11
C ILE A 106 4.42 27.76 15.33
N LEU A 107 3.15 27.34 15.29
CA LEU A 107 2.00 28.23 15.44
C LEU A 107 1.64 28.51 16.91
N SER A 108 2.37 27.92 17.88
CA SER A 108 2.07 28.00 19.32
C SER A 108 0.61 27.65 19.64
N LYS A 109 0.06 26.65 18.93
CA LYS A 109 -1.30 26.14 19.16
C LYS A 109 -1.27 24.88 20.01
N GLU A 110 -2.38 24.57 20.64
CA GLU A 110 -2.56 23.31 21.35
C GLU A 110 -2.58 22.13 20.37
N LEU A 111 -1.97 21.02 20.81
CA LEU A 111 -1.93 19.78 20.05
C LEU A 111 -3.34 19.19 19.97
N SER A 112 -3.80 18.95 18.74
CA SER A 112 -5.14 18.42 18.48
C SER A 112 -5.10 17.02 17.88
N LEU A 113 -5.97 16.14 18.37
CA LEU A 113 -6.21 14.81 17.81
C LEU A 113 -6.64 14.84 16.33
N PHE A 114 -7.04 16.01 15.83
CA PHE A 114 -7.34 16.25 14.41
C PHE A 114 -6.26 15.67 13.48
N TYR A 115 -4.98 15.87 13.76
CA TYR A 115 -3.89 15.39 12.88
C TYR A 115 -3.76 13.86 12.86
N ILE A 116 -4.09 13.19 13.98
CA ILE A 116 -4.13 11.73 14.05
C ILE A 116 -5.34 11.22 13.24
N ALA A 117 -6.51 11.83 13.42
CA ALA A 117 -7.73 11.42 12.74
C ALA A 117 -7.69 11.67 11.22
N VAL A 118 -7.19 12.83 10.78
CA VAL A 118 -6.96 13.14 9.37
C VAL A 118 -5.91 12.20 8.76
N GLY A 119 -4.86 11.87 9.51
CA GLY A 119 -3.86 10.90 9.07
C GLY A 119 -4.42 9.52 8.77
N MET A 120 -5.35 9.04 9.60
CA MET A 120 -6.11 7.81 9.34
C MET A 120 -6.92 7.91 8.04
N PHE A 121 -7.60 9.03 7.78
CA PHE A 121 -8.35 9.21 6.52
C PHE A 121 -7.43 9.26 5.30
N ILE A 122 -6.27 9.90 5.40
CA ILE A 122 -5.25 9.92 4.34
C ILE A 122 -4.73 8.50 4.09
N PHE A 123 -4.45 7.74 5.15
CA PHE A 123 -4.07 6.34 5.06
C PHE A 123 -5.16 5.52 4.34
N SER A 124 -6.42 5.62 4.75
CA SER A 124 -7.53 4.95 4.07
C SER A 124 -7.65 5.34 2.59
N SER A 125 -7.53 6.63 2.28
CA SER A 125 -7.61 7.16 0.91
C SER A 125 -6.49 6.62 0.02
N PHE A 126 -5.26 6.58 0.54
CA PHE A 126 -4.12 6.01 -0.16
C PHE A 126 -4.33 4.51 -0.46
N ARG A 127 -4.87 3.75 0.51
CA ARG A 127 -5.17 2.33 0.31
C ARG A 127 -6.20 2.11 -0.82
N ILE A 128 -7.21 2.98 -0.95
CA ILE A 128 -8.20 2.88 -2.05
C ILE A 128 -7.50 2.96 -3.40
N GLY A 129 -6.58 3.91 -3.54
CA GLY A 129 -5.76 4.09 -4.75
C GLY A 129 -5.00 2.81 -5.10
N ILE A 130 -4.19 2.29 -4.17
CA ILE A 130 -3.34 1.11 -4.41
C ILE A 130 -4.16 -0.17 -4.64
N MET A 131 -5.21 -0.40 -3.83
CA MET A 131 -6.03 -1.62 -3.95
C MET A 131 -6.73 -1.71 -5.31
N THR A 132 -7.22 -0.60 -5.83
CA THR A 132 -7.95 -0.56 -7.11
C THR A 132 -7.01 -0.60 -8.31
N THR A 133 -5.94 0.19 -8.28
CA THR A 133 -5.00 0.33 -9.40
C THR A 133 -4.11 -0.91 -9.56
N THR A 134 -3.43 -1.32 -8.49
CA THR A 134 -2.34 -2.31 -8.54
C THR A 134 -2.74 -3.71 -8.07
N LEU A 135 -3.64 -3.83 -7.08
CA LEU A 135 -4.01 -5.12 -6.48
C LEU A 135 -5.27 -5.74 -7.09
N GLY A 136 -5.94 -5.01 -7.99
CA GLY A 136 -7.09 -5.50 -8.75
C GLY A 136 -8.33 -5.79 -7.90
N VAL A 137 -8.47 -5.12 -6.76
CA VAL A 137 -9.66 -5.22 -5.93
C VAL A 137 -10.75 -4.30 -6.51
N ASP A 138 -11.99 -4.78 -6.57
CA ASP A 138 -13.12 -3.99 -7.04
C ASP A 138 -13.26 -2.70 -6.21
N LEU A 139 -13.51 -1.56 -6.87
CA LEU A 139 -13.65 -0.25 -6.20
C LEU A 139 -14.62 -0.29 -5.02
N LYS A 140 -15.77 -0.97 -5.17
CA LYS A 140 -16.76 -1.13 -4.08
C LYS A 140 -16.19 -1.84 -2.86
N LYS A 141 -15.39 -2.91 -3.07
CA LYS A 141 -14.76 -3.68 -2.01
C LYS A 141 -13.60 -2.89 -1.39
N SER A 142 -12.81 -2.21 -2.21
CA SER A 142 -11.72 -1.34 -1.74
C SER A 142 -12.23 -0.26 -0.81
N CYS A 143 -13.35 0.41 -1.14
CA CYS A 143 -13.92 1.44 -0.27
C CYS A 143 -14.18 0.95 1.16
N VAL A 144 -14.54 -0.32 1.37
CA VAL A 144 -14.76 -0.87 2.72
C VAL A 144 -13.45 -1.37 3.33
N LEU A 145 -12.68 -2.17 2.60
CA LEU A 145 -11.47 -2.82 3.11
C LEU A 145 -10.39 -1.80 3.51
N CYS A 146 -10.36 -0.63 2.87
CA CYS A 146 -9.39 0.42 3.12
C CYS A 146 -9.52 1.08 4.49
N PHE A 147 -10.69 1.00 5.15
CA PHE A 147 -10.87 1.51 6.51
C PHE A 147 -10.50 0.49 7.58
N VAL A 148 -10.58 -0.82 7.30
CA VAL A 148 -10.44 -1.87 8.32
C VAL A 148 -9.16 -1.70 9.14
N GLN A 149 -8.01 -1.56 8.49
CA GLN A 149 -6.73 -1.42 9.17
C GLN A 149 -6.55 -0.05 9.85
N PRO A 150 -6.67 1.11 9.15
CA PRO A 150 -6.48 2.42 9.77
C PRO A 150 -7.42 2.65 10.96
N LEU A 151 -8.68 2.23 10.82
CA LEU A 151 -9.70 2.43 11.84
C LEU A 151 -9.49 1.52 13.05
N ALA A 152 -9.15 0.24 12.84
CA ALA A 152 -8.86 -0.67 13.94
C ALA A 152 -7.60 -0.24 14.72
N MET A 153 -6.57 0.22 14.01
CA MET A 153 -5.39 0.81 14.66
C MET A 153 -5.74 2.08 15.44
N PHE A 154 -6.60 2.96 14.88
CA PHE A 154 -7.04 4.19 15.55
C PHE A 154 -7.83 3.89 16.83
N PHE A 155 -8.80 2.97 16.79
CA PHE A 155 -9.59 2.59 17.96
C PHE A 155 -8.77 1.96 19.08
N LEU A 156 -7.70 1.24 18.74
CA LEU A 156 -6.76 0.74 19.72
C LEU A 156 -5.78 1.79 20.20
N LEU A 157 -5.53 2.83 19.42
CA LEU A 157 -4.57 3.87 19.80
C LEU A 157 -5.19 4.96 20.67
N ILE A 158 -6.43 5.35 20.35
CA ILE A 158 -7.12 6.45 20.99
C ILE A 158 -8.16 5.92 21.98
N PRO A 159 -8.14 6.39 23.24
CA PRO A 159 -9.18 6.06 24.23
C PRO A 159 -10.59 6.40 23.75
N ILE A 160 -11.58 5.61 24.17
CA ILE A 160 -12.97 5.67 23.68
C ILE A 160 -13.62 7.04 23.94
N ASP A 161 -13.30 7.67 25.07
CA ASP A 161 -13.79 9.00 25.45
C ASP A 161 -13.33 10.10 24.49
N MET A 162 -12.21 9.89 23.79
CA MET A 162 -11.63 10.85 22.84
C MET A 162 -12.06 10.61 21.37
N TRP A 163 -12.93 9.61 21.11
CA TRP A 163 -13.39 9.31 19.74
C TRP A 163 -14.31 10.39 19.15
N SER A 164 -14.72 11.38 19.92
CA SER A 164 -15.49 12.54 19.45
C SER A 164 -14.80 13.28 18.30
N VAL A 165 -13.47 13.20 18.19
CA VAL A 165 -12.69 13.77 17.06
C VAL A 165 -13.13 13.24 15.69
N LEU A 166 -13.68 12.02 15.62
CA LEU A 166 -14.20 11.42 14.39
C LEU A 166 -15.49 12.10 13.89
N TYR A 167 -16.25 12.71 14.80
CA TYR A 167 -17.51 13.39 14.48
C TYR A 167 -17.34 14.90 14.37
N ASN A 168 -16.11 15.41 14.55
CA ASN A 168 -15.81 16.82 14.36
C ASN A 168 -15.96 17.19 12.88
N VAL A 169 -16.64 18.31 12.62
CA VAL A 169 -16.92 18.83 11.28
C VAL A 169 -15.65 19.03 10.47
N GLU A 170 -14.59 19.56 11.08
CA GLU A 170 -13.32 19.79 10.38
C GLU A 170 -12.67 18.48 9.95
N THR A 171 -12.56 17.51 10.87
CA THR A 171 -12.00 16.19 10.60
C THR A 171 -12.76 15.48 9.48
N LEU A 172 -14.10 15.50 9.55
CA LEU A 172 -14.96 14.88 8.54
C LEU A 172 -14.84 15.58 7.19
N ALA A 173 -14.80 16.92 7.16
CA ALA A 173 -14.66 17.66 5.92
C ALA A 173 -13.36 17.29 5.20
N PHE A 174 -12.22 17.32 5.90
CA PHE A 174 -10.93 16.91 5.33
C PHE A 174 -10.93 15.43 4.93
N GLY A 175 -11.44 14.55 5.80
CA GLY A 175 -11.52 13.12 5.53
C GLY A 175 -12.32 12.79 4.27
N ILE A 176 -13.51 13.38 4.13
CA ILE A 176 -14.37 13.22 2.95
C ILE A 176 -13.67 13.72 1.69
N VAL A 177 -13.00 14.87 1.73
CA VAL A 177 -12.26 15.40 0.58
C VAL A 177 -11.21 14.40 0.09
N PHE A 178 -10.36 13.88 0.98
CA PHE A 178 -9.34 12.90 0.59
C PHE A 178 -9.94 11.60 0.03
N LEU A 179 -11.03 11.12 0.63
CA LEU A 179 -11.71 9.91 0.18
C LEU A 179 -12.35 10.10 -1.21
N VAL A 180 -13.04 11.22 -1.43
CA VAL A 180 -13.65 11.55 -2.72
C VAL A 180 -12.57 11.67 -3.78
N VAL A 181 -11.47 12.37 -3.49
CA VAL A 181 -10.33 12.48 -4.41
C VAL A 181 -9.78 11.11 -4.77
N ALA A 182 -9.57 10.22 -3.79
CA ALA A 182 -9.07 8.88 -4.06
C ALA A 182 -10.04 8.05 -4.93
N VAL A 183 -11.34 8.08 -4.64
CA VAL A 183 -12.36 7.36 -5.42
C VAL A 183 -12.46 7.90 -6.84
N VAL A 184 -12.53 9.22 -7.00
CA VAL A 184 -12.60 9.89 -8.31
C VAL A 184 -11.34 9.60 -9.11
N TRP A 185 -10.16 9.72 -8.49
CA TRP A 185 -8.89 9.41 -9.15
C TRP A 185 -8.82 7.94 -9.61
N SER A 186 -9.20 7.00 -8.75
CA SER A 186 -9.28 5.57 -9.12
C SER A 186 -10.26 5.33 -10.27
N TYR A 187 -11.40 6.03 -10.30
CA TYR A 187 -12.38 5.90 -11.38
C TYR A 187 -11.86 6.49 -12.70
N VAL A 188 -11.31 7.70 -12.68
CA VAL A 188 -10.80 8.41 -13.86
C VAL A 188 -9.63 7.65 -14.49
N THR A 189 -8.65 7.26 -13.67
CA THR A 189 -7.45 6.55 -14.16
C THR A 189 -7.77 5.20 -14.79
N ASN A 190 -8.80 4.50 -14.30
CA ASN A 190 -9.25 3.25 -14.91
C ASN A 190 -9.78 3.45 -16.34
N ARG A 191 -10.32 4.63 -16.64
CA ARG A 191 -10.95 4.96 -17.93
C ARG A 191 -10.04 5.69 -18.92
N THR A 192 -8.84 6.08 -18.51
CA THR A 192 -7.91 6.86 -19.36
C THR A 192 -7.51 6.16 -20.66
N GLY A 193 -7.50 4.82 -20.70
CA GLY A 193 -7.17 4.04 -21.89
C GLY A 193 -8.28 3.91 -22.94
N LEU A 194 -9.49 4.43 -22.69
CA LEU A 194 -10.62 4.30 -23.62
C LEU A 194 -10.42 5.16 -24.89
N PRO A 195 -10.92 4.72 -26.06
CA PRO A 195 -11.67 3.48 -26.31
C PRO A 195 -10.79 2.26 -26.62
N MET A 196 -9.48 2.46 -26.85
CA MET A 196 -8.58 1.42 -27.34
C MET A 196 -8.31 0.33 -26.28
N ILE A 197 -8.24 0.69 -25.00
CA ILE A 197 -8.04 -0.24 -23.88
C ILE A 197 -9.25 -0.16 -22.97
N LYS A 198 -9.97 -1.27 -22.79
CA LYS A 198 -11.21 -1.33 -21.99
C LYS A 198 -11.04 -0.95 -20.52
N SER A 199 -9.84 -1.12 -19.95
CA SER A 199 -9.51 -0.74 -18.58
C SER A 199 -8.00 -0.58 -18.41
N THR A 200 -7.56 0.62 -18.05
CA THR A 200 -6.14 0.92 -17.79
C THR A 200 -5.60 0.10 -16.62
N HIS A 201 -6.40 -0.09 -15.58
CA HIS A 201 -6.00 -0.86 -14.39
C HIS A 201 -5.78 -2.33 -14.73
N LYS A 202 -6.65 -2.95 -15.56
CA LYS A 202 -6.46 -4.34 -16.00
C LYS A 202 -5.17 -4.51 -16.81
N LEU A 203 -4.87 -3.57 -17.71
CA LEU A 203 -3.63 -3.59 -18.47
C LEU A 203 -2.40 -3.47 -17.54
N LEU A 204 -2.44 -2.53 -16.59
CA LEU A 204 -1.36 -2.35 -15.60
C LEU A 204 -1.17 -3.61 -14.75
N GLN A 205 -2.26 -4.23 -14.31
CA GLN A 205 -2.21 -5.48 -13.53
C GLN A 205 -1.61 -6.63 -14.35
N ALA A 206 -2.04 -6.79 -15.61
CA ALA A 206 -1.51 -7.80 -16.51
C ALA A 206 -0.01 -7.60 -16.80
N TYR A 207 0.42 -6.35 -16.95
CA TYR A 207 1.83 -6.00 -17.11
C TYR A 207 2.64 -6.32 -15.84
N LEU A 208 2.18 -5.90 -14.67
CA LEU A 208 2.87 -6.19 -13.41
C LEU A 208 2.95 -7.71 -13.16
N GLN A 209 1.93 -8.45 -13.56
CA GLN A 209 1.91 -9.90 -13.48
C GLN A 209 2.89 -10.57 -14.45
N SER A 210 2.95 -10.12 -15.70
CA SER A 210 3.89 -10.68 -16.68
C SER A 210 5.34 -10.46 -16.23
N VAL A 211 5.65 -9.28 -15.70
CA VAL A 211 7.00 -8.98 -15.18
C VAL A 211 7.30 -9.74 -13.88
N SER A 212 6.35 -9.78 -12.93
CA SER A 212 6.62 -10.36 -11.60
C SER A 212 6.59 -11.90 -11.58
N ARG A 213 5.74 -12.51 -12.40
CA ARG A 213 5.50 -13.97 -12.40
C ARG A 213 5.93 -14.65 -13.70
N ASN A 214 6.50 -13.89 -14.64
CA ASN A 214 6.85 -14.39 -15.97
C ASN A 214 5.67 -15.06 -16.70
N ASP A 215 4.45 -14.58 -16.45
CA ASP A 215 3.21 -15.11 -17.02
C ASP A 215 2.55 -14.06 -17.93
N PRO A 216 2.81 -14.09 -19.26
CA PRO A 216 2.35 -13.07 -20.19
C PRO A 216 0.91 -13.26 -20.68
N ARG A 217 0.23 -14.36 -20.32
CA ARG A 217 -1.07 -14.75 -20.92
C ARG A 217 -2.14 -13.67 -20.83
N ASP A 218 -2.29 -13.07 -19.65
CA ASP A 218 -3.28 -12.00 -19.44
C ASP A 218 -2.94 -10.75 -20.29
N MET A 219 -1.65 -10.42 -20.41
CA MET A 219 -1.19 -9.29 -21.21
C MET A 219 -1.40 -9.55 -22.71
N GLU A 220 -1.04 -10.74 -23.19
CA GLU A 220 -1.25 -11.18 -24.57
C GLU A 220 -2.73 -11.15 -24.94
N SER A 221 -3.62 -11.61 -24.05
CA SER A 221 -5.06 -11.59 -24.31
C SER A 221 -5.62 -10.18 -24.53
N ILE A 222 -5.15 -9.19 -23.75
CA ILE A 222 -5.57 -7.79 -23.87
C ILE A 222 -5.01 -7.18 -25.15
N ILE A 223 -3.75 -7.49 -25.49
CA ILE A 223 -3.12 -7.01 -26.73
C ILE A 223 -3.83 -7.60 -27.94
N LEU A 224 -4.13 -8.91 -27.94
CA LEU A 224 -4.83 -9.59 -29.03
C LEU A 224 -6.21 -9.01 -29.29
N GLU A 225 -7.00 -8.76 -28.24
CA GLU A 225 -8.33 -8.13 -28.35
C GLU A 225 -8.28 -6.72 -28.95
N THR A 226 -7.16 -6.01 -28.74
CA THR A 226 -6.96 -4.63 -29.23
C THR A 226 -6.22 -4.59 -30.57
N SER A 227 -5.64 -5.71 -31.01
CA SER A 227 -4.81 -5.79 -32.20
C SER A 227 -5.65 -5.76 -33.48
N LYS A 228 -5.17 -5.02 -34.49
CA LYS A 228 -5.79 -5.05 -35.83
C LYS A 228 -5.32 -6.30 -36.57
N PRO A 229 -6.21 -7.02 -37.27
CA PRO A 229 -5.80 -8.13 -38.11
C PRO A 229 -4.83 -7.62 -39.18
N SER A 230 -3.64 -8.21 -39.25
CA SER A 230 -2.65 -7.90 -40.27
C SER A 230 -2.29 -9.17 -41.04
N SER A 231 -2.23 -9.07 -42.37
CA SER A 231 -1.79 -10.16 -43.23
C SER A 231 -0.27 -10.19 -43.26
N ILE A 232 0.32 -11.18 -42.60
CA ILE A 232 1.76 -11.44 -42.63
C ILE A 232 2.05 -12.51 -43.68
N SER A 233 2.95 -12.19 -44.62
CA SER A 233 3.45 -13.17 -45.60
C SER A 233 4.61 -13.94 -44.98
N THR A 234 4.47 -15.26 -44.85
CA THR A 234 5.53 -16.13 -44.33
C THR A 234 6.07 -16.99 -45.45
N SER A 235 7.36 -16.83 -45.80
CA SER A 235 8.06 -17.72 -46.73
C SER A 235 8.79 -18.80 -45.94
N GLN A 236 8.52 -20.07 -46.25
CA GLN A 236 9.28 -21.21 -45.71
C GLN A 236 10.30 -21.68 -46.75
N ILE A 237 11.58 -21.69 -46.38
CA ILE A 237 12.64 -22.27 -47.21
C ILE A 237 12.84 -23.72 -46.73
N ARG A 238 12.51 -24.69 -47.58
CA ARG A 238 12.73 -26.11 -47.32
C ARG A 238 14.02 -26.55 -48.00
N PHE A 239 15.00 -26.99 -47.23
CA PHE A 239 16.19 -27.62 -47.76
C PHE A 239 15.94 -29.13 -47.92
N SER A 240 16.21 -29.66 -49.11
CA SER A 240 16.21 -31.10 -49.39
C SER A 240 17.53 -31.48 -50.04
N THR A 241 18.17 -32.53 -49.53
CA THR A 241 19.27 -33.22 -50.21
C THR A 241 18.64 -34.24 -51.17
N ASN A 242 19.03 -34.19 -52.44
CA ASN A 242 18.83 -35.31 -53.35
C ASN A 242 20.05 -36.22 -53.19
N ASP A 243 19.83 -37.42 -52.64
CA ASP A 243 20.81 -38.52 -52.74
C ASP A 243 20.91 -39.00 -54.20
#